data_AF-A0A2A2ZEB2-F1
#
_entry.id   AF-A0A2A2ZEB2-F1
#
_cell.length_a   1.000
_cell.length_b   1.000
_cell.length_c   1.000
_cell.angle_alpha   90.00
_cell.angle_beta   90.00
_cell.angle_gamma   90.00
#
_symmetry.space_group_name_H-M   'P 1'
#
loop_
_entity.id
_entity.type
_entity.pdbx_description
1 polymer ?
#
loop_
_entity_poly.entity_id
_entity_poly.type
_entity_poly.pdbx_seq_one_letter_code
_entity_poly.pdbx_strand_id
1 'polypeptide(L)'
;MEMPDRAFCSGLCRLVTRQQERAQRVSEALQGTPLATSLVAQAEAMDTAWSEYQRLDQELNDAARAVGMTDAQLEAIKDGRG
;
A
#
# COMPACT_ATOMS: atom_id res chain seq x y z
N MET A 1 10.54 -23.92 5.38
CA MET A 1 10.18 -22.87 6.36
C MET A 1 9.05 -22.09 5.74
N GLU A 2 7.80 -22.48 6.02
CA GLU A 2 6.63 -21.74 5.56
C GLU A 2 6.59 -20.42 6.33
N MET A 3 6.78 -19.30 5.64
CA MET A 3 6.52 -18.00 6.25
C MET A 3 5.01 -17.92 6.52
N PRO A 4 4.59 -17.50 7.73
CA PRO A 4 3.17 -17.34 8.03
C PRO A 4 2.53 -16.44 6.96
N ASP A 5 1.35 -16.84 6.48
CA ASP A 5 0.53 -16.02 5.59
C ASP A 5 0.34 -14.65 6.26
N ARG A 6 1.10 -13.64 5.80
CA ARG A 6 0.94 -12.28 6.30
C ARG A 6 -0.51 -11.87 5.98
N ALA A 7 -1.30 -11.57 7.01
CA ALA A 7 -2.61 -10.99 6.81
C ALA A 7 -2.43 -9.62 6.13
N PHE A 8 -2.65 -9.56 4.82
CA PHE A 8 -2.56 -8.33 4.06
C PHE A 8 -3.78 -7.46 4.37
N CYS A 9 -3.55 -6.19 4.68
CA CYS A 9 -4.58 -5.19 4.95
C CYS A 9 -5.59 -5.03 3.80
N SER A 10 -5.15 -5.21 2.55
CA SER A 10 -5.98 -5.11 1.36
C SER A 10 -5.37 -5.86 0.18
N GLY A 11 -6.15 -6.00 -0.89
CA GLY A 11 -5.64 -6.52 -2.17
C GLY A 11 -4.49 -5.68 -2.73
N LEU A 12 -4.50 -4.37 -2.49
CA LEU A 12 -3.42 -3.48 -2.91
C LEU A 12 -2.15 -3.66 -2.08
N CYS A 13 -2.26 -3.86 -0.75
CA CYS A 13 -1.11 -4.22 0.10
C CYS A 13 -0.38 -5.45 -0.47
N ARG A 14 -1.15 -6.49 -0.82
CA ARG A 14 -0.60 -7.72 -1.41
C ARG A 14 0.08 -7.48 -2.76
N LEU A 15 -0.49 -6.61 -3.60
CA LEU A 15 0.07 -6.27 -4.90
C LEU A 15 1.41 -5.55 -4.76
N VAL A 16 1.48 -4.54 -3.88
CA VAL A 16 2.70 -3.74 -3.64
C VAL A 16 3.84 -4.64 -3.15
N THR A 17 3.61 -5.47 -2.12
CA THR A 17 4.61 -6.43 -1.64
C THR A 17 5.09 -7.36 -2.74
N ARG A 18 4.18 -7.88 -3.57
CA ARG A 18 4.56 -8.73 -4.71
C ARG A 18 5.45 -8.00 -5.71
N GLN A 19 5.22 -6.72 -5.98
CA GLN A 19 6.08 -5.97 -6.91
C GLN A 19 7.46 -5.68 -6.29
N GLN A 20 7.55 -5.38 -4.99
CA GLN A 20 8.82 -5.25 -4.29
C GLN A 20 9.67 -6.52 -4.41
N GLU A 21 9.10 -7.67 -4.07
CA GLU A 21 9.81 -8.95 -4.18
C GLU A 21 10.26 -9.26 -5.62
N ARG A 22 9.43 -8.93 -6.63
CA ARG A 22 9.79 -9.11 -8.03
C ARG A 22 10.93 -8.18 -8.45
N ALA A 23 10.87 -6.91 -8.06
CA ALA A 23 11.93 -5.95 -8.33
C ALA A 23 13.25 -6.39 -7.70
N GLN A 24 13.22 -6.88 -6.46
CA GLN A 24 14.38 -7.42 -5.77
C GLN A 24 15.00 -8.61 -6.52
N ARG A 25 14.19 -9.62 -6.86
CA ARG A 25 14.67 -10.80 -7.63
C ARG A 25 15.27 -10.42 -8.98
N VAL A 26 14.68 -9.44 -9.68
CA VAL A 26 15.21 -8.93 -10.95
C VAL A 26 16.54 -8.19 -10.74
N SER A 27 16.64 -7.38 -9.70
CA SER A 27 17.88 -6.68 -9.35
C SER A 27 19.03 -7.65 -9.04
N GLU A 28 18.75 -8.69 -8.26
CA GLU A 28 19.71 -9.77 -7.97
C GLU A 28 20.18 -10.49 -9.25
N ALA A 29 19.23 -10.86 -10.12
CA ALA A 29 19.54 -11.56 -11.37
C ALA A 29 20.36 -10.71 -12.35
N LEU A 30 20.12 -9.39 -12.37
CA LEU A 30 20.83 -8.44 -13.22
C LEU A 30 22.06 -7.84 -12.54
N GLN A 31 22.51 -8.38 -11.40
CA GLN A 31 23.69 -7.91 -10.67
C GLN A 31 23.65 -6.40 -10.37
N GLY A 32 22.47 -5.89 -10.04
CA GLY A 32 22.30 -4.50 -9.61
C GLY A 32 22.55 -3.46 -10.70
N THR A 33 22.25 -3.75 -11.98
CA THR A 33 22.27 -2.70 -13.03
C THR A 33 21.55 -1.42 -12.56
N PRO A 34 21.94 -0.24 -13.05
CA PRO A 34 21.29 1.02 -12.65
C PRO A 34 19.77 0.98 -12.80
N LEU A 35 19.26 0.40 -13.90
CA LEU A 35 17.82 0.26 -14.14
C LEU A 35 17.15 -0.63 -13.08
N ALA A 36 17.75 -1.77 -12.74
CA ALA A 36 17.18 -2.68 -11.76
C ALA A 36 17.21 -2.09 -10.33
N THR A 37 18.28 -1.37 -10.00
CA THR A 37 18.38 -0.59 -8.74
C THR A 37 17.29 0.49 -8.68
N SER A 38 17.08 1.24 -9.76
CA SER A 38 15.99 2.23 -9.82
C SER A 38 14.61 1.58 -9.68
N LEU A 39 14.39 0.41 -10.29
CA LEU A 39 13.12 -0.30 -10.18
C LEU A 39 12.84 -0.74 -8.73
N VAL A 40 13.84 -1.23 -7.99
CA VAL A 40 13.71 -1.57 -6.56
C VAL A 40 13.33 -0.33 -5.75
N ALA A 41 14.04 0.78 -5.93
CA ALA A 41 13.76 2.02 -5.21
C ALA A 41 12.32 2.53 -5.48
N GLN A 42 11.83 2.43 -6.72
CA GLN A 42 10.45 2.77 -7.05
C GLN A 42 9.44 1.81 -6.39
N ALA A 43 9.77 0.52 -6.31
CA ALA A 43 8.90 -0.44 -5.62
C ALA A 43 8.82 -0.20 -4.11
N GLU A 44 9.93 0.18 -3.47
CA GLU A 44 9.96 0.61 -2.06
C GLU A 44 9.19 1.91 -1.83
N ALA A 45 9.30 2.86 -2.76
CA ALA A 45 8.55 4.12 -2.70
C ALA A 45 7.02 3.88 -2.76
N MET A 46 6.55 2.90 -3.54
CA MET A 46 5.13 2.53 -3.57
C MET A 46 4.62 2.05 -2.21
N ASP A 47 5.40 1.23 -1.51
CA ASP A 47 5.04 0.70 -0.18
C ASP A 47 4.99 1.79 0.89
N THR A 48 5.95 2.71 0.85
CA THR A 48 5.96 3.89 1.73
C THR A 48 4.74 4.77 1.46
N ALA A 49 4.47 5.09 0.19
CA ALA A 49 3.33 5.92 -0.19
C ALA A 49 1.99 5.28 0.17
N TRP A 50 1.87 3.95 0.00
CA TRP A 50 0.65 3.23 0.36
C TRP A 50 0.43 3.18 1.88
N SER A 51 1.49 2.95 2.65
CA SER A 51 1.42 2.98 4.12
C SER A 51 1.00 4.36 4.64
N GLU A 52 1.54 5.42 4.05
CA GLU A 52 1.18 6.80 4.39
C GLU A 52 -0.28 7.12 4.02
N TYR A 53 -0.75 6.68 2.86
CA TYR A 53 -2.16 6.81 2.49
C TYR A 53 -3.08 6.12 3.51
N GLN A 54 -2.75 4.90 3.95
CA GLN A 54 -3.55 4.17 4.94
C GLN A 54 -3.59 4.90 6.29
N ARG A 55 -2.46 5.47 6.74
CA ARG A 55 -2.42 6.30 7.94
C ARG A 55 -3.36 7.51 7.82
N LEU A 56 -3.28 8.22 6.70
CA LEU A 56 -4.11 9.39 6.44
C LEU A 56 -5.59 9.04 6.29
N ASP A 57 -5.94 7.91 5.66
CA ASP A 57 -7.33 7.45 5.56
C ASP A 57 -7.90 7.12 6.95
N GLN A 58 -7.09 6.51 7.83
CA GLN A 58 -7.50 6.28 9.21
C GLN A 58 -7.74 7.59 9.97
N GLU A 59 -6.84 8.57 9.84
CA GLU A 59 -7.01 9.90 10.43
C GLU A 59 -8.25 10.62 9.90
N LEU A 60 -8.55 10.47 8.61
CA LEU A 60 -9.77 10.97 7.99
C LEU A 60 -11.01 10.31 8.59
N ASN A 61 -11.00 8.98 8.76
CA ASN A 61 -12.10 8.24 9.37
C ASN A 61 -12.38 8.73 10.80
N ASP A 62 -11.32 8.97 11.58
CA ASP A 62 -11.45 9.48 12.94
C ASP A 62 -11.99 10.93 12.97
N ALA A 63 -11.52 11.78 12.05
CA ALA A 63 -12.02 13.16 11.90
C ALA A 63 -13.51 13.19 11.47
N ALA A 64 -13.93 12.29 10.58
CA ALA A 64 -15.31 12.17 10.15
C ALA A 64 -16.24 11.77 11.31
N ARG A 65 -15.80 10.81 12.12
CA ARG A 65 -16.54 10.40 13.33
C ARG A 65 -16.64 11.53 14.34
N ALA A 66 -15.59 12.33 14.51
CA ALA A 66 -15.61 13.49 15.41
C ALA A 66 -16.66 14.54 15.04
N VAL A 67 -17.06 14.64 13.76
CA VAL A 67 -18.15 15.52 13.31
C VAL A 67 -19.51 14.82 13.20
N GLY A 68 -19.64 13.60 13.75
CA GLY A 68 -20.89 12.85 13.77
C GLY A 68 -21.23 12.10 12.48
N MET A 69 -20.28 11.97 11.55
CA MET A 69 -20.47 11.18 10.34
C MET A 69 -20.34 9.69 10.66
N THR A 70 -21.24 8.87 10.11
CA THR A 70 -21.17 7.41 10.20
C THR A 70 -20.22 6.84 9.14
N ASP A 71 -19.64 5.68 9.42
CA ASP A 71 -18.77 4.98 8.46
C ASP A 71 -19.48 4.74 7.10
N ALA A 72 -20.77 4.41 7.11
CA ALA A 72 -21.54 4.22 5.88
C ALA A 72 -21.69 5.50 5.04
N GLN A 73 -21.84 6.67 5.68
CA GLN A 73 -21.90 7.96 4.98
C GLN A 73 -20.53 8.30 4.37
N LEU A 74 -19.46 8.08 5.12
CA LEU A 74 -18.10 8.33 4.65
C LEU A 74 -17.76 7.44 3.45
N GLU A 75 -18.08 6.15 3.51
CA GLU A 75 -17.86 5.22 2.40
C GLU A 75 -18.73 5.57 1.19
N ALA A 76 -19.96 6.05 1.39
CA ALA A 76 -20.77 6.57 0.28
C ALA A 76 -20.10 7.78 -0.41
N ILE A 77 -19.49 8.69 0.35
CA ILE A 77 -18.74 9.83 -0.21
C ILE A 77 -17.49 9.35 -0.96
N LYS A 78 -16.70 8.43 -0.38
CA LYS A 78 -15.51 7.84 -1.03
C LYS A 78 -15.86 7.17 -2.35
N ASP A 79 -17.04 6.55 -2.43
CA ASP A 79 -17.57 5.92 -3.65
C ASP A 79 -18.25 6.91 -4.62
N GLY A 80 -18.25 8.22 -4.32
CA GLY A 80 -18.85 9.26 -5.15
C GLY A 80 -20.38 9.28 -5.15
N ARG A 81 -21.00 8.75 -4.09
CA ARG A 81 -22.46 8.63 -3.90
C ARG A 81 -23.00 9.57 -2.80
N GLY A 82 -22.23 10.58 -2.40
CA GLY A 82 -22.51 11.52 -1.30
C GLY A 82 -22.98 12.90 -1.75
#